data_AF-A0A9Q1AY22-F1
#
_entry.id   AF-A0A9Q1AY22-F1
#
_cell.length_a   1.000
_cell.length_b   1.000
_cell.length_c   1.000
_cell.angle_alpha   90.00
_cell.angle_beta   90.00
_cell.angle_gamma   90.00
#
_symmetry.space_group_name_H-M   'P 1'
#
loop_
_entity.id
_entity.type
_entity.pdbx_description
1 polymer ?
#
loop_
_entity_poly.entity_id
_entity_poly.type
_entity_poly.pdbx_seq_one_letter_code
_entity_poly.pdbx_strand_id
1 'polypeptide(L)'
;VSSEVEEMSKEPVSTEEVKEICKKWAEVKTFVEQHHDDPSLAHDRAKTFDSDIMSQFQGMLKRCQKQQIMDSFLVKRPRENPSDAAAQPSSSSSS
;
A
#
# COMPACT_ATOMS: atom_id res chain seq x y z
N VAL A 1 1.97 -25.84 -27.03
CA VAL A 1 2.86 -25.94 -25.86
C VAL A 1 2.18 -25.22 -24.73
N SER A 2 1.71 -25.99 -23.74
CA SER A 2 1.19 -25.48 -22.47
C SER A 2 2.30 -24.70 -21.77
N SER A 3 2.05 -23.43 -21.48
CA SER A 3 2.81 -22.73 -20.44
C SER A 3 2.08 -22.96 -19.13
N GLU A 4 2.46 -24.04 -18.43
CA GLU A 4 2.29 -24.14 -17.00
C GLU A 4 2.93 -22.89 -16.39
N VAL A 5 2.08 -21.94 -16.02
CA VAL A 5 2.47 -20.90 -15.08
C VAL A 5 2.64 -21.62 -13.75
N GLU A 6 3.89 -21.89 -13.39
CA GLU A 6 4.28 -22.17 -12.02
C GLU A 6 3.73 -21.01 -11.16
N GLU A 7 2.55 -21.24 -10.58
CA GLU A 7 2.10 -20.61 -9.35
C GLU A 7 3.07 -21.07 -8.25
N MET A 8 4.29 -20.52 -8.30
CA MET A 8 5.23 -20.58 -7.21
C MET A 8 4.54 -19.88 -6.05
N SER A 9 4.14 -20.68 -5.07
CA SER A 9 3.65 -20.30 -3.75
C SER A 9 4.69 -19.40 -3.07
N LYS A 10 4.73 -18.15 -3.49
CA LYS A 10 5.63 -17.14 -2.95
C LYS A 10 4.98 -16.66 -1.67
N GLU A 11 5.63 -16.96 -0.54
CA GLU A 11 5.25 -16.41 0.76
C GLU A 11 4.94 -14.92 0.62
N PRO A 12 3.88 -14.41 1.27
CA PRO A 12 3.49 -13.02 1.14
C PRO A 12 4.65 -12.16 1.64
N VAL A 13 5.33 -11.49 0.70
CA VAL A 13 6.44 -10.56 1.01
C VAL A 13 5.91 -9.50 1.98
N SER A 14 6.58 -9.35 3.13
CA SER A 14 6.15 -8.39 4.15
C SER A 14 6.31 -6.96 3.64
N THR A 15 5.52 -6.03 4.19
CA THR A 15 5.62 -4.62 3.80
C THR A 15 6.99 -4.04 4.15
N GLU A 16 7.58 -4.49 5.24
CA GLU A 16 8.92 -4.13 5.71
C GLU A 16 9.99 -4.54 4.70
N GLU A 17 9.94 -5.76 4.18
CA GLU A 17 10.86 -6.22 3.13
C GLU A 17 10.73 -5.40 1.85
N VAL A 18 9.50 -5.08 1.42
CA VAL A 18 9.28 -4.23 0.24
C VAL A 18 9.87 -2.83 0.47
N LYS A 19 9.70 -2.24 1.66
CA LYS A 19 10.30 -0.94 2.01
C LYS A 19 11.82 -1.00 1.94
N GLU A 20 12.41 -2.06 2.47
CA GLU A 20 13.86 -2.26 2.47
C GLU A 20 14.42 -2.36 1.05
N ILE A 21 13.76 -3.13 0.18
CA ILE A 21 14.16 -3.26 -1.23
C ILE A 21 14.05 -1.92 -1.96
N CYS A 22 12.97 -1.16 -1.76
CA CYS A 22 12.85 0.17 -2.35
C CYS A 22 13.96 1.12 -1.88
N LYS A 23 14.37 1.02 -0.60
CA LYS A 23 15.47 1.82 -0.05
C LYS A 23 16.82 1.43 -0.66
N LYS A 24 17.15 0.13 -0.67
CA LYS A 24 18.40 -0.38 -1.25
C LYS A 24 18.53 0.01 -2.71
N TRP A 25 17.45 -0.09 -3.47
CA TRP A 25 17.46 0.35 -4.87
C TRP A 25 17.76 1.84 -5.02
N ALA A 26 17.19 2.70 -4.19
CA ALA A 26 17.48 4.14 -4.23
C ALA A 26 18.95 4.45 -3.94
N GLU A 27 19.57 3.71 -3.02
CA GLU A 27 21.01 3.81 -2.72
C GLU A 27 21.86 3.37 -3.92
N VAL A 28 21.52 2.22 -4.53
CA VAL A 28 22.20 1.72 -5.75
C VAL A 28 22.08 2.73 -6.89
N LYS A 29 20.89 3.25 -7.16
CA LYS A 29 20.64 4.26 -8.20
C LYS A 29 21.52 5.49 -8.00
N THR A 30 21.55 6.02 -6.77
CA THR A 30 22.36 7.19 -6.43
C THR A 30 23.85 6.91 -6.65
N PHE A 31 24.32 5.74 -6.20
CA PHE A 31 25.71 5.35 -6.35
C PHE A 31 26.11 5.23 -7.83
N VAL A 32 25.31 4.56 -8.65
CA VAL A 32 25.64 4.39 -10.08
C VAL A 32 25.58 5.71 -10.84
N GLU A 33 24.62 6.58 -10.55
CA GLU A 33 24.54 7.90 -11.21
C GLU A 33 25.74 8.80 -10.85
N GLN A 34 26.32 8.66 -9.65
CA GLN A 34 27.48 9.45 -9.21
C GLN A 34 28.83 8.92 -9.69
N HIS A 35 28.95 7.60 -9.89
CA HIS A 35 30.23 6.94 -10.12
C HIS A 35 30.41 6.34 -11.51
N HIS A 36 29.37 6.37 -12.36
CA HIS A 36 29.46 5.85 -13.72
C HIS A 36 30.11 6.88 -14.67
N ASP A 37 30.99 6.41 -15.57
CA ASP A 37 31.70 7.25 -16.53
C ASP A 37 30.76 8.01 -17.49
N ASP A 38 29.56 7.44 -17.73
CA ASP A 38 28.46 8.08 -18.45
C ASP A 38 27.22 8.20 -17.54
N PRO A 39 27.00 9.35 -16.87
CA PRO A 39 25.88 9.52 -15.96
C PRO A 39 24.53 9.50 -16.67
N SER A 40 24.47 9.85 -17.96
CA SER A 40 23.23 9.85 -18.73
C SER A 40 22.78 8.43 -19.03
N LEU A 41 23.71 7.56 -19.43
CA LEU A 41 23.42 6.14 -19.61
C LEU A 41 23.01 5.48 -18.28
N ALA A 42 23.70 5.79 -17.18
CA ALA A 42 23.35 5.25 -15.86
C ALA A 42 21.94 5.67 -15.44
N HIS A 43 21.59 6.94 -15.63
CA HIS A 43 20.25 7.45 -15.35
C HIS A 43 19.17 6.76 -16.19
N ASP A 44 19.39 6.61 -17.49
CA ASP A 44 18.44 5.96 -18.39
C ASP A 44 18.22 4.49 -18.00
N ARG A 45 19.27 3.75 -17.65
CA ARG A 45 19.16 2.37 -17.18
C ARG A 45 18.42 2.27 -15.85
N ALA A 46 18.72 3.17 -14.90
CA ALA A 46 18.01 3.21 -13.64
C ALA A 46 16.53 3.53 -13.84
N LYS A 47 16.20 4.43 -14.76
CA LYS A 47 14.81 4.78 -15.12
C LYS A 47 14.05 3.61 -15.75
N THR A 48 14.69 2.85 -16.65
CA THR A 48 14.10 1.62 -17.20
C THR A 48 13.83 0.61 -16.09
N PHE A 49 14.79 0.38 -15.20
CA PHE A 49 14.61 -0.54 -14.07
C PHE A 49 13.50 -0.09 -13.11
N ASP A 50 13.40 1.23 -12.86
CA ASP A 50 12.32 1.82 -12.07
C ASP A 50 10.94 1.49 -12.65
N SER A 51 10.79 1.65 -13.97
CA SER A 51 9.55 1.38 -14.70
C SER A 51 9.20 -0.11 -14.74
N ASP A 52 10.16 -0.96 -15.09
CA ASP A 52 9.90 -2.36 -15.42
C ASP A 52 9.78 -3.23 -14.17
N ILE A 53 10.57 -2.93 -13.13
CA ILE A 53 10.68 -3.77 -11.94
C ILE A 53 10.14 -3.04 -10.71
N MET A 54 10.68 -1.86 -10.40
CA MET A 54 10.37 -1.21 -9.11
C MET A 54 8.95 -0.68 -9.01
N SER A 55 8.31 -0.37 -10.14
CA SER A 55 6.89 0.03 -10.20
C SER A 55 5.97 -0.97 -9.47
N GLN A 56 6.24 -2.27 -9.58
CA GLN A 56 5.45 -3.30 -8.90
C GLN A 56 5.57 -3.20 -7.36
N PHE A 57 6.80 -3.08 -6.86
CA PHE A 57 7.10 -2.95 -5.43
C PHE A 57 6.58 -1.64 -4.85
N GLN A 58 6.73 -0.53 -5.57
CA GLN A 58 6.15 0.76 -5.20
C GLN A 58 4.62 0.70 -5.16
N GLY A 59 4.01 -0.03 -6.10
CA GLY A 59 2.57 -0.29 -6.11
C GLY A 59 2.10 -1.10 -4.90
N MET A 60 2.90 -2.06 -4.43
CA MET A 60 2.63 -2.79 -3.18
C MET A 60 2.65 -1.85 -1.98
N LEU A 61 3.67 -0.98 -1.87
CA LEU A 61 3.77 0.00 -0.77
C LEU A 61 2.58 0.95 -0.72
N LYS A 62 2.17 1.50 -1.87
CA LYS A 62 1.01 2.41 -1.95
C LYS A 62 -0.28 1.73 -1.49
N ARG A 63 -0.46 0.45 -1.84
CA ARG A 63 -1.61 -0.35 -1.39
C ARG A 63 -1.59 -0.56 0.12
N CYS A 64 -0.45 -0.94 0.69
CA CYS A 64 -0.31 -1.10 2.15
C CYS A 64 -0.56 0.21 2.91
N GLN A 65 -0.04 1.33 2.42
CA GLN A 65 -0.27 2.65 3.04
C GLN A 65 -1.75 3.03 3.01
N LYS A 66 -2.43 2.83 1.87
CA LYS A 66 -3.86 3.09 1.75
C LYS A 66 -4.68 2.23 2.72
N GLN A 67 -4.32 0.96 2.87
CA GLN A 67 -4.98 0.06 3.81
C GLN A 67 -4.81 0.53 5.26
N GLN A 68 -3.58 0.86 5.68
CA GLN A 68 -3.32 1.39 7.03
C GLN A 68 -4.11 2.68 7.31
N ILE A 69 -4.19 3.58 6.32
CA ILE A 69 -4.98 4.80 6.44
C ILE A 69 -6.45 4.44 6.64
N MET A 70 -7.03 3.59 5.79
CA MET A 70 -8.41 3.15 5.90
C MET A 70 -8.71 2.51 7.27
N ASP A 71 -7.85 1.62 7.74
CA ASP A 71 -8.01 0.96 9.03
C ASP A 71 -8.02 1.99 10.17
N SER A 72 -7.14 2.98 10.12
CA SER A 72 -7.08 4.06 11.12
C SER A 72 -8.32 4.97 11.11
N PHE A 73 -8.98 5.15 9.96
CA PHE A 73 -10.22 5.91 9.84
C PHE A 73 -11.44 5.11 10.35
N LEU A 74 -11.47 3.79 10.12
CA LEU A 74 -12.57 2.93 10.56
C LEU A 74 -12.58 2.72 12.08
N VAL A 75 -11.40 2.60 12.71
CA VAL A 75 -11.27 2.46 14.18
C VAL A 75 -11.73 3.73 14.92
N LYS A 76 -11.69 4.89 14.26
CA LYS A 76 -12.04 6.18 14.86
C LYS A 76 -13.53 6.54 14.78
N ARG A 77 -14.41 5.68 14.27
CA ARG A 77 -15.86 5.96 14.28
C ARG A 77 -16.46 5.45 15.60
N PRO A 78 -16.82 6.32 16.57
CA PRO A 78 -17.63 5.88 17.69
C PRO A 78 -18.97 5.44 17.10
N ARG A 79 -19.36 4.20 17.39
CA ARG A 79 -20.71 3.73 17.10
C ARG A 79 -21.63 4.43 18.08
N GLU A 80 -22.14 5.60 17.71
CA GLU A 80 -23.29 6.18 18.38
C GLU A 80 -24.46 5.22 18.12
N ASN A 81 -24.80 4.40 19.12
CA ASN A 81 -26.03 3.63 19.14
C ASN A 81 -27.13 4.55 19.68
N PRO A 82 -28.03 5.12 18.86
CA PRO A 82 -29.25 5.72 19.38
C PRO A 82 -30.26 4.58 19.65
N SER A 83 -29.99 3.76 20.67
CA SER A 83 -30.96 2.82 21.23
C SER A 83 -31.54 3.32 22.56
N ASP A 84 -31.69 4.64 22.70
CA ASP A 84 -32.31 5.31 23.85
C ASP A 84 -33.35 6.37 23.41
N ALA A 85 -34.13 6.07 22.37
CA ALA A 85 -35.25 6.93 21.94
C ALA A 85 -36.60 6.19 21.87
N ALA A 86 -36.72 5.03 22.53
CA ALA A 86 -37.94 4.22 22.54
C ALA A 86 -38.52 4.05 23.95
N ALA A 87 -39.01 5.14 24.56
CA ALA A 87 -39.99 5.06 25.64
C ALA A 87 -40.59 6.45 25.97
N GLN A 88 -41.46 6.97 25.10
CA GLN A 88 -42.53 7.84 25.59
C GLN A 88 -43.87 7.14 25.32
N PRO A 89 -44.61 6.74 26.36
CA PRO A 89 -45.94 6.18 26.18
C PRO A 89 -46.89 7.30 25.75
N SER A 90 -47.52 7.11 24.60
CA SER A 90 -48.73 7.79 24.20
C SER A 90 -49.83 7.54 25.24
N SER A 91 -50.24 8.57 25.97
CA SER A 91 -51.51 8.58 26.69
C SER A 91 -52.36 9.75 26.21
N SER A 92 -53.16 9.48 25.17
CA SER A 92 -54.40 10.19 24.93
C SER A 92 -55.42 9.75 25.98
N SER A 93 -56.08 10.68 26.68
CA SER A 93 -57.42 10.46 27.22
C SER A 93 -58.10 11.79 27.51
N SER A 94 -59.31 11.88 26.96
CA SER A 94 -60.30 12.95 27.02
C SER A 94 -60.87 13.18 28.42
N SER A 95 -61.27 14.42 28.71
CA SER A 95 -62.60 14.81 29.22
C SER A 95 -62.75 16.32 29.16
#